data_AF-A0A2G2I607-F1
#
_entry.id   AF-A0A2G2I607-F1
#
_cell.length_a   1.000
_cell.length_b   1.000
_cell.length_c   1.000
_cell.angle_alpha   90.00
_cell.angle_beta   90.00
_cell.angle_gamma   90.00
#
_symmetry.space_group_name_H-M   'P 1'
#
loop_
_entity.id
_entity.type
_entity.pdbx_description
1 polymer ?
#
loop_
_entity_poly.entity_id
_entity_poly.type
_entity_poly.pdbx_seq_one_letter_code
_entity_poly.pdbx_strand_id
1 'polypeptide(L)'
;MTDCTKRHLEEINEVSRQLLSRILAAHADSQTNPQGGDLENPEGEPAKKESDDIAKLTEKRHTLITQLFERNTPENISAESDLIEKMVALNNKLTANAKLCKQAITEQLIKIKKSNKVTKSYQKY
;
A
#
# COMPACT_ATOMS: atom_id res chain seq x y z
N MET A 1 -1.44 -14.85 29.98
CA MET A 1 -1.98 -14.96 28.60
C MET A 1 -1.92 -13.63 27.85
N THR A 2 -1.91 -12.48 28.51
CA THR A 2 -1.75 -11.13 27.93
C THR A 2 -0.49 -10.94 27.08
N ASP A 3 0.65 -11.54 27.47
CA ASP A 3 1.89 -11.48 26.68
C ASP A 3 1.75 -12.02 25.24
N CYS A 4 0.81 -12.95 25.02
CA CYS A 4 0.51 -13.47 23.68
C CYS A 4 -0.27 -12.46 22.84
N THR A 5 -1.24 -11.76 23.44
CA THR A 5 -2.05 -10.73 22.78
C THR A 5 -1.19 -9.52 22.41
N LYS A 6 -0.37 -9.06 23.34
CA LYS A 6 0.59 -7.98 23.14
C LYS A 6 1.51 -8.24 21.95
N ARG A 7 2.15 -9.42 21.93
CA ARG A 7 3.06 -9.80 20.84
C ARG A 7 2.37 -9.84 19.47
N HIS A 8 1.15 -10.38 19.40
CA HIS A 8 0.40 -10.38 18.13
C HIS A 8 0.09 -8.95 17.65
N LEU A 9 -0.33 -8.05 18.54
CA LEU A 9 -0.58 -6.65 18.21
C LEU A 9 0.69 -5.91 17.77
N GLU A 10 1.81 -6.16 18.43
CA GLU A 10 3.12 -5.63 18.02
C GLU A 10 3.51 -6.08 16.62
N GLU A 11 3.30 -7.36 16.29
CA GLU A 11 3.59 -7.89 14.94
C GLU A 11 2.68 -7.26 13.88
N ILE A 12 1.37 -7.12 14.16
CA ILE A 12 0.44 -6.44 13.24
C ILE A 12 0.89 -4.99 12.99
N ASN A 13 1.27 -4.28 14.05
CA ASN A 13 1.75 -2.91 13.96
C ASN A 13 3.07 -2.80 13.19
N GLU A 14 3.95 -3.78 13.33
CA GLU A 14 5.22 -3.83 12.60
C GLU A 14 5.01 -4.09 11.10
N VAL A 15 4.20 -5.10 10.75
CA VAL A 15 3.82 -5.35 9.35
C VAL A 15 3.11 -4.14 8.74
N SER A 16 2.26 -3.45 9.51
CA SER A 16 1.58 -2.23 9.05
C SER A 16 2.56 -1.07 8.79
N ARG A 17 3.64 -0.94 9.58
CA ARG A 17 4.71 0.04 9.35
C ARG A 17 5.51 -0.29 8.10
N GLN A 18 5.87 -1.55 7.90
CA GLN A 18 6.57 -2.02 6.69
C GLN A 18 5.74 -1.75 5.44
N LEU A 19 4.45 -2.08 5.49
CA LEU A 19 3.51 -1.82 4.39
C LEU A 19 3.43 -0.33 4.05
N LEU A 20 3.30 0.53 5.08
CA LEU A 20 3.26 1.98 4.88
C LEU A 20 4.57 2.51 4.27
N SER A 21 5.72 2.03 4.74
CA SER A 21 7.03 2.42 4.22
C SER A 21 7.18 2.06 2.74
N ARG A 22 6.74 0.87 2.32
CA ARG A 22 6.79 0.44 0.91
C ARG A 22 5.86 1.27 0.03
N ILE A 23 4.63 1.53 0.48
CA ILE A 23 3.69 2.37 -0.27
C ILE A 23 4.24 3.78 -0.47
N LEU A 24 4.89 4.36 0.55
CA LEU A 24 5.51 5.67 0.45
C LEU A 24 6.72 5.68 -0.49
N ALA A 25 7.56 4.64 -0.46
CA ALA A 25 8.69 4.48 -1.37
C ALA A 25 8.23 4.40 -2.84
N ALA A 26 7.27 3.52 -3.14
CA ALA A 26 6.67 3.40 -4.47
C ALA A 26 6.11 4.73 -5.00
N HIS A 27 5.57 5.58 -4.12
CA HIS A 27 5.07 6.90 -4.49
C HIS A 27 6.19 7.90 -4.81
N ALA A 28 7.29 7.89 -4.05
CA ALA A 28 8.44 8.76 -4.30
C ALA A 28 9.05 8.47 -5.69
N ASP A 29 9.24 7.19 -6.00
CA ASP A 29 9.82 6.76 -7.28
C ASP A 29 8.93 7.11 -8.48
N SER A 30 7.60 7.13 -8.27
CA SER A 30 6.63 7.51 -9.30
C SER A 30 6.56 9.01 -9.58
N GLN A 31 7.02 9.88 -8.66
CA GLN A 31 7.01 11.34 -8.83
C GLN A 31 8.32 11.90 -9.37
N THR A 32 9.46 11.22 -9.17
CA THR A 32 10.79 11.70 -9.58
C THR A 32 11.11 11.49 -11.06
N ASN A 33 10.24 10.84 -11.84
CA ASN A 33 10.49 10.61 -13.26
C ASN A 33 9.39 11.17 -14.20
N PRO A 34 9.29 12.50 -14.39
CA PRO A 34 8.35 13.10 -15.33
C PRO A 34 9.04 13.62 -16.61
N GLN A 35 9.79 12.81 -17.36
CA GLN A 35 10.17 13.04 -18.78
C GLN A 35 11.10 11.92 -19.23
N GLY A 36 10.76 11.10 -20.23
CA GLY A 36 10.89 11.42 -21.65
C GLY A 36 11.49 10.16 -22.32
N GLY A 37 11.07 9.85 -23.54
CA GLY A 37 11.14 8.51 -24.13
C GLY A 37 12.51 7.83 -24.15
N ASP A 38 12.50 6.51 -23.97
CA ASP A 38 12.93 5.62 -25.05
C ASP A 38 12.25 4.26 -24.90
N LEU A 39 11.69 3.78 -26.01
CA LEU A 39 11.11 2.45 -26.15
C LEU A 39 12.25 1.49 -26.48
N GLU A 40 13.15 1.19 -25.52
CA GLU A 40 14.15 0.14 -25.72
C GLU A 40 14.73 -0.40 -24.38
N ASN A 41 14.09 -1.49 -23.89
CA ASN A 41 14.63 -2.66 -23.14
C ASN A 41 15.49 -2.48 -21.85
N PRO A 42 15.69 -3.55 -21.04
CA PRO A 42 14.84 -4.67 -20.62
C PRO A 42 14.54 -4.56 -19.09
N GLU A 43 13.96 -5.59 -18.46
CA GLU A 43 13.69 -5.71 -17.00
C GLU A 43 12.47 -4.96 -16.43
N GLY A 44 11.27 -5.49 -16.74
CA GLY A 44 10.05 -5.22 -15.98
C GLY A 44 10.03 -5.84 -14.57
N GLU A 45 11.17 -5.98 -13.90
CA GLU A 45 11.32 -6.64 -12.59
C GLU A 45 11.08 -5.76 -11.35
N PRO A 46 11.55 -4.50 -11.25
CA PRO A 46 11.54 -3.79 -9.95
C PRO A 46 10.12 -3.40 -9.51
N ALA A 47 9.30 -2.88 -10.43
CA ALA A 47 7.91 -2.51 -10.15
C ALA A 47 7.01 -3.72 -9.85
N LYS A 48 7.27 -4.86 -10.50
CA LYS A 48 6.54 -6.11 -10.27
C LYS A 48 6.87 -6.70 -8.90
N LYS A 49 8.16 -6.71 -8.54
CA LYS A 49 8.65 -7.19 -7.25
C LYS A 49 8.13 -6.35 -6.08
N GLU A 50 8.06 -5.03 -6.23
CA GLU A 50 7.50 -4.15 -5.21
C GLU A 50 5.98 -4.35 -5.01
N SER A 51 5.23 -4.51 -6.11
CA SER A 51 3.81 -4.86 -6.06
C SER A 51 3.57 -6.20 -5.35
N ASP A 52 4.37 -7.22 -5.67
CA ASP A 52 4.28 -8.55 -5.05
C ASP A 52 4.61 -8.49 -3.55
N ASP A 53 5.58 -7.68 -3.14
CA ASP A 53 5.92 -7.48 -1.73
C ASP A 53 4.80 -6.77 -0.94
N ILE A 54 4.18 -5.74 -1.53
CA ILE A 54 3.02 -5.05 -0.94
C ILE A 54 1.85 -6.02 -0.78
N ALA A 55 1.60 -6.87 -1.79
CA ALA A 55 0.55 -7.89 -1.73
C ALA A 55 0.81 -8.90 -0.60
N LYS A 56 2.02 -9.45 -0.50
CA LYS A 56 2.43 -10.37 0.57
C LYS A 56 2.28 -9.76 1.96
N LEU A 57 2.72 -8.52 2.15
CA LEU A 57 2.59 -7.82 3.44
C LEU A 57 1.12 -7.57 3.80
N THR A 58 0.29 -7.25 2.81
CA THR A 58 -1.15 -7.05 3.00
C THR A 58 -1.84 -8.36 3.43
N GLU A 59 -1.53 -9.47 2.77
CA GLU A 59 -2.03 -10.79 3.12
C GLU A 59 -1.57 -11.20 4.52
N LYS A 60 -0.26 -11.10 4.81
CA LYS A 60 0.29 -11.39 6.14
C LYS A 60 -0.43 -10.60 7.23
N ARG A 61 -0.63 -9.30 7.01
CA ARG A 61 -1.35 -8.43 7.94
C ARG A 61 -2.78 -8.90 8.16
N HIS A 62 -3.49 -9.24 7.09
CA HIS A 62 -4.87 -9.73 7.18
C HIS A 62 -4.94 -11.02 8.01
N THR A 63 -4.08 -11.99 7.73
CA THR A 63 -3.99 -13.24 8.49
C THR A 63 -3.73 -12.99 9.97
N LEU A 64 -2.78 -12.11 10.32
CA LEU A 64 -2.47 -11.79 11.71
C LEU A 64 -3.65 -11.15 12.45
N ILE A 65 -4.40 -10.26 11.79
CA ILE A 65 -5.60 -9.64 12.37
C ILE A 65 -6.68 -10.69 12.61
N THR A 66 -6.92 -11.59 11.65
CA THR A 66 -7.87 -12.69 11.82
C THR A 66 -7.46 -13.58 13.00
N GLN A 67 -6.18 -13.97 13.08
CA GLN A 67 -5.66 -14.78 14.18
C GLN A 67 -5.75 -14.08 15.54
N LEU A 68 -5.60 -12.75 15.60
CA LEU A 68 -5.76 -11.98 16.84
C LEU A 68 -7.16 -12.19 17.42
N PHE A 69 -8.21 -12.05 16.59
CA PHE A 69 -9.60 -12.20 17.03
C PHE A 69 -10.01 -13.66 17.26
N GLU A 70 -9.42 -14.62 16.54
CA GLU A 70 -9.69 -16.05 16.77
C GLU A 70 -9.09 -16.56 18.08
N ARG A 71 -7.92 -16.04 18.48
CA ARG A 71 -7.13 -16.60 19.59
C ARG A 71 -7.24 -15.83 20.90
N ASN A 72 -7.81 -14.63 20.90
CA ASN A 72 -7.84 -13.76 22.08
C ASN A 72 -9.26 -13.26 22.35
N THR A 73 -9.61 -13.13 23.63
CA THR A 73 -10.89 -12.56 24.03
C THR A 73 -10.88 -11.04 23.87
N PRO A 74 -12.06 -10.40 23.73
CA PRO A 74 -12.15 -8.94 23.65
C PRO A 74 -11.51 -8.21 24.83
N GLU A 75 -11.57 -8.79 26.04
CA GLU A 75 -10.99 -8.20 27.26
C GLU A 75 -9.47 -8.21 27.23
N ASN A 76 -8.86 -9.29 26.71
CA ASN A 76 -7.41 -9.37 26.57
C ASN A 76 -6.90 -8.40 25.49
N ILE A 77 -7.66 -8.23 24.42
CA ILE A 77 -7.34 -7.28 23.35
C ILE A 77 -7.46 -5.86 23.91
N SER A 78 -8.58 -5.52 24.57
CA SER A 78 -8.83 -4.17 25.09
C SER A 78 -7.87 -3.76 26.22
N ALA A 79 -7.28 -4.71 26.93
CA ALA A 79 -6.21 -4.46 27.89
C ALA A 79 -4.95 -3.84 27.25
N GLU A 80 -4.74 -4.02 25.94
CA GLU A 80 -3.59 -3.49 25.19
C GLU A 80 -3.97 -2.22 24.40
N SER A 81 -4.66 -1.28 25.05
CA SER A 81 -5.23 -0.06 24.43
C SER A 81 -4.23 0.72 23.59
N ASP A 82 -3.01 0.94 24.10
CA ASP A 82 -1.98 1.72 23.43
C ASP A 82 -1.54 1.08 22.09
N LEU A 83 -1.52 -0.25 22.03
CA LEU A 83 -1.18 -0.97 20.81
C LEU A 83 -2.34 -0.97 19.81
N ILE A 84 -3.58 -1.00 20.28
CA ILE A 84 -4.77 -0.83 19.43
C ILE A 84 -4.80 0.58 18.83
N GLU A 85 -4.56 1.61 19.63
CA GLU A 85 -4.52 2.98 19.13
C GLU A 85 -3.45 3.16 18.05
N LYS A 86 -2.26 2.58 18.25
CA LYS A 86 -1.21 2.52 17.22
C LYS A 86 -1.69 1.80 15.96
N MET A 87 -2.39 0.68 16.10
CA MET A 87 -2.95 -0.08 14.98
C MET A 87 -3.95 0.75 14.19
N VAL A 88 -4.85 1.46 14.88
CA VAL A 88 -5.85 2.36 14.28
C VAL A 88 -5.16 3.52 13.55
N ALA A 89 -4.17 4.17 14.18
CA ALA A 89 -3.43 5.26 13.57
C ALA A 89 -2.70 4.82 12.30
N LEU A 90 -2.06 3.64 12.31
CA LEU A 90 -1.43 3.05 11.13
C LEU A 90 -2.47 2.72 10.04
N ASN A 91 -3.63 2.19 10.41
CA ASN A 91 -4.73 1.91 9.47
C ASN A 91 -5.24 3.18 8.76
N ASN A 92 -5.36 4.28 9.50
CA ASN A 92 -5.76 5.56 8.96
C ASN A 92 -4.72 6.10 7.96
N LYS A 93 -3.43 5.99 8.29
CA LYS A 93 -2.34 6.37 7.39
C LYS A 93 -2.32 5.53 6.12
N LEU A 94 -2.47 4.21 6.24
CA LEU A 94 -2.54 3.30 5.09
C LEU A 94 -3.74 3.63 4.18
N THR A 95 -4.90 3.87 4.78
CA THR A 95 -6.13 4.21 4.03
C THR A 95 -6.00 5.56 3.31
N ALA A 96 -5.43 6.56 3.97
CA ALA A 96 -5.18 7.87 3.37
C ALA A 96 -4.24 7.75 2.16
N ASN A 97 -3.12 7.03 2.30
CA ASN A 97 -2.20 6.80 1.20
C ASN A 97 -2.84 6.00 0.05
N ALA A 98 -3.61 4.95 0.36
CA ALA A 98 -4.32 4.20 -0.67
C ALA A 98 -5.31 5.07 -1.47
N LYS A 99 -5.97 6.03 -0.82
CA LYS A 99 -6.83 7.02 -1.52
C LYS A 99 -6.02 7.93 -2.43
N LEU A 100 -4.90 8.45 -1.94
CA LEU A 100 -3.99 9.30 -2.73
C LEU A 100 -3.45 8.55 -3.96
N CYS A 101 -2.98 7.30 -3.78
CA CYS A 101 -2.51 6.47 -4.89
C CYS A 101 -3.61 6.25 -5.95
N LYS A 102 -4.84 5.94 -5.52
CA LYS A 102 -5.98 5.79 -6.45
C LYS A 102 -6.27 7.07 -7.23
N GLN A 103 -6.18 8.23 -6.57
CA GLN A 103 -6.36 9.53 -7.22
C GLN A 103 -5.27 9.79 -8.26
N ALA A 104 -4.00 9.60 -7.90
CA ALA A 104 -2.86 9.77 -8.80
C ALA A 104 -2.97 8.88 -10.06
N ILE A 105 -3.31 7.60 -9.90
CA ILE A 105 -3.53 6.67 -11.02
C ILE A 105 -4.68 7.15 -11.90
N THR A 106 -5.78 7.59 -11.30
CA THR A 106 -6.94 8.11 -12.03
C THR A 106 -6.58 9.33 -12.87
N GLU A 107 -5.81 10.27 -12.31
CA GLU A 107 -5.33 11.45 -13.03
C GLU A 107 -4.40 11.09 -14.19
N GLN A 108 -3.46 10.16 -13.98
CA GLN A 108 -2.60 9.68 -15.05
C GLN A 108 -3.40 9.01 -16.18
N LEU A 109 -4.39 8.19 -15.85
CA LEU A 109 -5.27 7.55 -16.83
C LEU A 109 -6.07 8.58 -17.64
N ILE A 110 -6.56 9.64 -16.99
CA ILE A 110 -7.24 10.75 -17.67
C ILE A 110 -6.29 11.46 -18.64
N LYS A 111 -5.05 11.75 -18.22
CA LYS A 111 -4.02 12.37 -19.08
C LYS A 111 -3.73 11.50 -20.31
N ILE A 112 -3.53 10.19 -20.13
CA ILE A 112 -3.29 9.24 -21.22
C ILE A 112 -4.47 9.20 -22.19
N LYS A 113 -5.71 9.11 -21.69
CA LYS A 113 -6.93 9.13 -22.53
C LYS A 113 -7.04 10.41 -23.36
N LYS A 114 -6.74 11.58 -22.76
CA LYS A 114 -6.71 12.86 -23.48
C LYS A 114 -5.61 12.88 -24.55
N SER A 115 -4.40 12.44 -24.22
CA SER A 115 -3.28 12.34 -25.16
C SER A 115 -3.62 11.46 -26.36
N ASN A 116 -4.14 10.24 -26.12
CA ASN A 116 -4.52 9.31 -27.17
C ASN A 116 -5.63 9.86 -28.08
N LYS A 117 -6.57 10.63 -27.52
CA LYS A 117 -7.59 11.32 -28.32
C LYS A 117 -6.96 12.33 -29.27
N VAL A 118 -6.01 13.13 -28.79
CA VAL A 118 -5.29 14.13 -29.59
C VAL A 118 -4.46 13.43 -30.68
N THR A 119 -3.66 12.43 -30.34
CA THR A 119 -2.83 11.69 -31.31
C THR A 119 -3.67 11.09 -32.44
N LYS A 120 -4.81 10.47 -32.13
CA LYS A 120 -5.73 9.92 -33.14
C LYS A 120 -6.36 10.97 -34.05
N SER A 121 -6.59 12.19 -33.54
CA SER A 121 -7.09 13.29 -34.35
C SER A 121 -6.03 13.80 -35.33
N TYR A 122 -4.76 13.88 -34.92
CA TYR A 122 -3.67 14.28 -35.80
C TYR A 122 -3.34 13.22 -36.86
N GLN A 123 -3.47 11.92 -36.55
CA GLN A 123 -3.25 10.83 -37.51
C GLN A 123 -4.24 10.79 -38.68
N LYS A 124 -5.34 11.57 -38.62
CA LYS A 124 -6.32 11.69 -39.70
C LYS A 124 -5.99 12.76 -40.74
N TYR A 125 -4.99 13.60 -40.46
CA TYR A 125 -4.46 14.62 -41.38
C TYR A 125 -3.07 14.23 -41.84
#